data_AF-A0A4V3ANJ8-F1
#
_entry.id   AF-A0A4V3ANJ8-F1
#
_cell.length_a   1.000
_cell.length_b   1.000
_cell.length_c   1.000
_cell.angle_alpha   90.00
_cell.angle_beta   90.00
_cell.angle_gamma   90.00
#
_symmetry.space_group_name_H-M   'P 1'
#
loop_
_entity.id
_entity.type
_entity.pdbx_description
1 polymer ?
#
loop_
_entity_poly.entity_id
_entity_poly.type
_entity_poly.pdbx_seq_one_letter_code
_entity_poly.pdbx_strand_id
1 'polypeptide(L)'
;MSPSAPDALSNADIAREIQALQARAFERYEDAALQAEADPARSAAIYAKAEQDTAPWIARANALNDERVARYRRRAQRWRRAALVIGVVGTAVVLWMLSRMQ
;
A
#
# COMPACT_ATOMS: atom_id res chain seq x y z
N MET A 1 17.73 -9.06 -12.30
CA MET A 1 16.63 -8.16 -12.72
C MET A 1 16.24 -7.30 -11.53
N SER A 2 16.41 -5.99 -11.62
CA SER A 2 15.93 -5.08 -10.57
C SER A 2 14.40 -5.03 -10.58
N PRO A 3 13.73 -5.07 -9.43
CA PRO A 3 12.28 -4.93 -9.40
C PRO A 3 11.89 -3.55 -9.94
N SER A 4 10.87 -3.50 -10.81
CA SER A 4 10.39 -2.25 -11.41
C SER A 4 9.99 -1.24 -10.34
N ALA A 5 10.17 0.06 -10.61
CA ALA A 5 9.79 1.09 -9.65
C ALA A 5 8.25 1.06 -9.39
N PRO A 6 7.78 1.29 -8.14
CA PRO A 6 6.36 1.17 -7.78
C PRO A 6 5.42 2.08 -8.59
N ASP A 7 5.92 3.24 -8.97
CA ASP A 7 5.23 4.26 -9.76
C ASP A 7 4.95 3.82 -11.21
N ALA A 8 5.78 2.95 -11.77
CA ALA A 8 5.63 2.41 -13.13
C ALA A 8 4.57 1.29 -13.23
N LEU A 9 4.09 0.75 -12.11
CA LEU A 9 3.17 -0.38 -12.07
C LEU A 9 1.70 0.06 -12.00
N SER A 10 0.82 -0.68 -12.68
CA SER A 10 -0.63 -0.50 -12.52
C SER A 10 -1.09 -0.95 -11.14
N ASN A 11 -2.25 -0.50 -10.66
CA ASN A 11 -2.78 -0.93 -9.36
C ASN A 11 -3.01 -2.45 -9.28
N ALA A 12 -3.38 -3.08 -10.40
CA ALA A 12 -3.56 -4.53 -10.46
C ALA A 12 -2.22 -5.26 -10.37
N ASP A 13 -1.19 -4.74 -11.03
CA ASP A 13 0.16 -5.31 -10.96
C ASP A 13 0.75 -5.19 -9.57
N ILE A 14 0.59 -4.03 -8.93
CA ILE A 14 1.02 -3.82 -7.55
C ILE A 14 0.34 -4.83 -6.62
N ALA A 15 -0.98 -5.05 -6.76
CA ALA A 15 -1.70 -6.01 -5.94
C ALA A 15 -1.19 -7.45 -6.16
N ARG A 16 -0.94 -7.84 -7.42
CA ARG A 16 -0.36 -9.16 -7.75
C ARG A 16 1.03 -9.34 -7.18
N GLU A 17 1.89 -8.32 -7.28
CA GLU A 17 3.26 -8.38 -6.76
C GLU A 17 3.27 -8.46 -5.22
N ILE A 18 2.42 -7.69 -4.54
CA ILE A 18 2.25 -7.81 -3.07
C ILE A 18 1.84 -9.23 -2.68
N GLN A 19 0.84 -9.81 -3.36
CA GLN A 19 0.39 -11.17 -3.08
C GLN A 19 1.50 -12.21 -3.32
N ALA A 20 2.26 -12.07 -4.41
CA ALA A 20 3.36 -12.97 -4.72
C ALA A 20 4.49 -12.88 -3.67
N LEU A 21 4.81 -11.67 -3.18
CA LEU A 21 5.80 -11.48 -2.12
C LEU A 21 5.34 -12.05 -0.78
N GLN A 22 4.06 -11.86 -0.44
CA GLN A 22 3.47 -12.43 0.77
C GLN A 22 3.43 -13.96 0.73
N ALA A 23 3.07 -14.55 -0.41
CA ALA A 23 3.08 -16.01 -0.59
C ALA A 23 4.50 -16.58 -0.39
N ARG A 24 5.52 -15.96 -1.00
CA ARG A 24 6.92 -16.37 -0.81
C ARG A 24 7.40 -16.24 0.63
N ALA A 25 7.03 -15.16 1.31
CA ALA A 25 7.38 -14.99 2.72
C ALA A 25 6.73 -16.08 3.58
N PHE A 26 5.46 -16.39 3.31
CA PHE A 26 4.73 -17.44 4.00
C PHE A 26 5.37 -18.83 3.79
N GLU A 27 5.64 -19.21 2.54
CA GLU A 27 6.33 -20.46 2.19
C GLU A 27 7.67 -20.58 2.95
N ARG A 28 8.45 -19.49 3.00
CA ARG A 28 9.74 -19.49 3.70
C ARG A 28 9.61 -19.71 5.22
N TYR A 29 8.56 -19.18 5.82
CA TYR A 29 8.26 -19.40 7.24
C TYR A 29 7.69 -20.79 7.50
N GLU A 30 6.92 -21.35 6.58
CA GLU A 30 6.43 -22.74 6.65
C GLU A 30 7.59 -23.72 6.62
N ASP A 31 8.53 -23.54 5.68
CA ASP A 31 9.78 -24.32 5.63
C ASP A 31 10.58 -24.20 6.93
N ALA A 32 10.63 -22.99 7.51
CA ALA A 32 11.31 -22.76 8.78
C ALA A 32 10.61 -23.47 9.95
N ALA A 33 9.27 -23.53 9.95
CA ALA A 33 8.51 -24.25 10.95
C ALA A 33 8.78 -25.75 10.88
N LEU A 34 8.76 -26.34 9.69
CA LEU A 34 9.09 -27.76 9.49
C LEU A 34 10.52 -28.08 9.96
N GLN A 35 11.48 -27.20 9.67
CA GLN A 35 12.86 -27.36 10.14
C GLN A 35 12.99 -27.22 11.66
N ALA A 36 12.25 -26.29 12.27
CA ALA A 36 12.24 -26.08 13.71
C ALA A 36 11.59 -27.25 14.46
N GLU A 37 10.57 -27.87 13.88
CA GLU A 37 9.97 -29.11 14.41
C GLU A 37 10.95 -30.28 14.34
N ALA A 38 11.72 -30.39 13.25
CA ALA A 38 12.74 -31.42 13.08
C ALA A 38 13.97 -31.23 13.99
N ASP A 39 14.34 -29.99 14.30
CA ASP A 39 15.42 -29.64 15.24
C ASP A 39 14.99 -28.55 16.25
N PRO A 40 14.28 -28.95 17.32
CA PRO A 40 13.75 -28.01 18.30
C PRO A 40 14.83 -27.21 19.03
N ALA A 41 16.03 -27.78 19.22
CA ALA A 41 17.14 -27.13 19.90
C ALA A 41 17.67 -25.92 19.11
N ARG A 42 17.48 -25.92 17.78
CA ARG A 42 17.89 -24.82 16.88
C ARG A 42 16.74 -23.97 16.37
N SER A 43 15.51 -24.22 16.82
CA SER A 43 14.28 -23.52 16.41
C SER A 43 14.43 -21.99 16.36
N ALA A 44 14.97 -21.38 17.41
CA ALA A 44 15.17 -19.93 17.48
C ALA A 44 16.10 -19.41 16.36
N ALA A 45 17.18 -20.12 16.06
CA ALA A 45 18.11 -19.73 14.99
C ALA A 45 17.49 -19.93 13.60
N ILE A 46 16.67 -20.95 13.42
CA ILE A 46 15.95 -21.24 12.17
C ILE A 46 14.95 -20.13 11.86
N TYR A 47 14.15 -19.71 12.85
CA TYR A 47 13.21 -18.61 12.68
C TYR A 47 13.91 -17.27 12.48
N ALA A 48 14.98 -16.98 13.23
CA ALA A 48 15.76 -15.75 13.05
C ALA A 48 16.33 -15.65 11.62
N LYS A 49 16.78 -16.76 11.05
CA LYS A 49 17.22 -16.79 9.65
C LYS A 49 16.06 -16.56 8.68
N ALA A 50 14.91 -17.20 8.90
CA ALA A 50 13.73 -16.99 8.05
C ALA A 50 13.24 -15.53 8.08
N GLU A 51 13.30 -14.87 9.23
CA GLU A 51 12.99 -13.45 9.36
C GLU A 51 13.97 -12.57 8.57
N GLN A 52 15.27 -12.84 8.65
CA GLN A 52 16.28 -12.14 7.84
C GLN A 52 16.07 -12.34 6.34
N ASP A 53 15.76 -13.56 5.92
CA ASP A 53 15.53 -13.91 4.51
C ASP A 53 14.28 -13.22 3.94
N THR A 54 13.22 -13.09 4.75
CA THR A 54 11.93 -12.53 4.33
C THR A 54 11.83 -11.01 4.48
N ALA A 55 12.64 -10.40 5.34
CA ALA A 55 12.70 -8.95 5.55
C ALA A 55 12.72 -8.11 4.26
N PRO A 56 13.55 -8.39 3.23
CA PRO A 56 13.54 -7.61 1.99
C PRO A 56 12.22 -7.73 1.22
N TRP A 57 11.55 -8.89 1.25
CA TRP A 57 10.27 -9.10 0.57
C TRP A 57 9.14 -8.34 1.26
N ILE A 58 9.13 -8.36 2.60
CA ILE A 58 8.18 -7.61 3.42
C ILE A 58 8.37 -6.11 3.20
N ALA A 59 9.61 -5.62 3.23
CA ALA A 59 9.92 -4.21 2.97
C ALA A 59 9.43 -3.78 1.58
N ARG A 60 9.64 -4.62 0.56
CA ARG A 60 9.15 -4.37 -0.80
C ARG A 60 7.62 -4.35 -0.88
N ALA A 61 6.94 -5.31 -0.25
CA ALA A 61 5.48 -5.34 -0.21
C ALA A 61 4.90 -4.09 0.47
N ASN A 62 5.54 -3.62 1.55
CA ASN A 62 5.14 -2.39 2.24
C ASN A 62 5.30 -1.16 1.35
N ALA A 63 6.45 -1.00 0.67
CA ALA A 63 6.68 0.11 -0.25
C ALA A 63 5.64 0.16 -1.39
N LEU A 64 5.26 -1.01 -1.91
CA LEU A 64 4.20 -1.14 -2.92
C LEU A 64 2.82 -0.76 -2.36
N ASN A 65 2.51 -1.14 -1.12
CA ASN A 65 1.25 -0.79 -0.48
C ASN A 65 1.16 0.71 -0.18
N ASP A 66 2.27 1.32 0.25
CA ASP A 66 2.35 2.76 0.51
C ASP A 66 2.06 3.57 -0.76
N GLU A 67 2.55 3.12 -1.91
CA GLU A 67 2.25 3.75 -3.21
C GLU A 67 0.75 3.66 -3.54
N ARG A 68 0.09 2.52 -3.27
CA ARG A 68 -1.37 2.40 -3.43
C ARG A 68 -2.10 3.41 -2.53
N VAL A 69 -1.72 3.49 -1.25
CA VAL A 69 -2.31 4.43 -0.30
C VAL A 69 -2.09 5.87 -0.75
N ALA A 70 -0.89 6.20 -1.25
CA ALA A 70 -0.58 7.52 -1.79
C ALA A 70 -1.48 7.87 -2.98
N ARG A 71 -1.70 6.94 -3.92
CA ARG A 71 -2.63 7.13 -5.05
C ARG A 71 -4.06 7.40 -4.58
N TYR A 72 -4.56 6.65 -3.61
CA TYR A 72 -5.88 6.87 -3.02
C TYR A 72 -5.98 8.23 -2.31
N ARG A 73 -4.96 8.61 -1.54
CA ARG A 73 -4.88 9.93 -0.89
C ARG A 73 -4.90 11.07 -1.91
N ARG A 74 -4.13 10.97 -3.00
CA ARG A 74 -4.14 11.96 -4.09
C ARG A 74 -5.52 12.07 -4.76
N ARG A 75 -6.24 10.96 -4.93
CA ARG A 75 -7.62 10.97 -5.45
C ARG A 75 -8.58 11.63 -4.47
N ALA A 76 -8.51 11.27 -3.18
CA ALA A 76 -9.35 11.87 -2.14
C ALA A 76 -9.13 13.39 -2.02
N GLN A 77 -7.88 13.85 -2.09
CA GLN A 77 -7.55 15.28 -2.10
C GLN A 77 -8.15 16.01 -3.30
N ARG A 78 -8.16 15.41 -4.50
CA ARG A 78 -8.81 15.97 -5.68
C ARG A 78 -10.31 16.15 -5.48
N TRP A 79 -10.99 15.13 -4.94
CA TRP A 79 -12.42 15.21 -4.62
C TRP A 79 -12.72 16.27 -3.56
N ARG A 80 -11.89 16.36 -2.51
CA ARG A 80 -12.03 17.40 -1.49
C ARG A 80 -11.90 18.80 -2.10
N ARG A 81 -10.92 19.03 -2.99
CA ARG A 81 -10.77 20.31 -3.69
C ARG A 81 -11.98 20.62 -4.57
N ALA A 82 -12.48 19.63 -5.33
CA ALA A 82 -13.67 19.81 -6.15
C ALA A 82 -14.90 20.20 -5.32
N ALA A 83 -15.14 19.52 -4.20
CA ALA A 83 -16.24 19.84 -3.29
C ALA A 83 -16.14 21.27 -2.73
N LEU A 84 -14.93 21.70 -2.34
CA LEU A 84 -14.69 23.07 -1.87
C LEU A 84 -14.99 24.10 -2.97
N VAL A 85 -14.52 23.86 -4.19
CA VAL A 85 -14.77 24.77 -5.34
C VAL A 85 -16.27 24.89 -5.62
N ILE A 86 -16.99 23.76 -5.64
CA ILE A 86 -18.45 23.76 -5.84
C ILE A 86 -19.14 24.56 -4.74
N GLY A 87 -18.74 24.37 -3.48
CA GLY A 87 -19.26 25.15 -2.35
C GLY A 87 -19.05 26.65 -2.53
N VAL A 88 -17.82 27.07 -2.85
CA VAL A 88 -17.48 28.50 -3.06
C VAL A 88 -18.28 29.10 -4.21
N VAL A 89 -18.35 28.41 -5.36
CA VAL A 89 -19.10 28.89 -6.52
C VAL A 89 -20.59 28.97 -6.20
N GLY A 90 -21.16 27.96 -5.55
CA GLY A 90 -22.56 27.96 -5.13
C GLY A 90 -22.88 29.13 -4.20
N THR A 91 -22.05 29.36 -3.18
CA THR A 91 -22.20 30.51 -2.27
C THR A 91 -22.11 31.84 -3.03
N ALA A 92 -21.16 31.99 -3.95
CA ALA A 92 -21.01 33.20 -4.75
C ALA A 92 -22.25 33.48 -5.62
N VAL A 93 -22.82 32.45 -6.24
CA VAL A 93 -24.06 32.58 -7.05
C VAL A 93 -25.23 33.02 -6.17
N VAL A 94 -25.41 32.41 -4.99
CA VAL A 94 -26.48 32.80 -4.06
C VAL A 94 -26.33 34.26 -3.61
N LEU A 95 -25.12 34.68 -3.23
CA LEU A 95 -24.84 36.07 -2.85
C LEU A 95 -25.11 37.05 -4.00
N TRP A 96 -24.72 36.68 -5.22
CA TRP A 96 -24.99 37.48 -6.41
C TRP A 96 -26.50 37.63 -6.65
N MET A 97 -27.27 36.54 -6.57
CA MET A 97 -28.73 36.60 -6.71
C MET A 97 -29.38 37.49 -5.65
N LEU A 98 -28.95 37.38 -4.39
CA LEU A 98 -29.45 38.23 -3.30
C LEU A 98 -29.15 39.71 -3.54
N SER A 99 -27.95 40.04 -4.03
CA SER A 99 -27.57 41.42 -4.36
C SER A 99 -28.36 42.02 -5.53
N ARG A 100 -28.96 41.18 -6.38
CA ARG A 100 -29.80 41.60 -7.51
C ARG A 100 -31.28 41.76 -7.15
N MET A 101 -31.69 41.26 -5.99
CA MET A 101 -33.07 41.37 -5.48
C MET A 101 -33.27 42.56 -4.53
N GLN A 102 -32.19 43.26 -4.16
CA GLN A 102 -32.21 44.56 -3.47
C GLN A 102 -32.21 45.70 -4.49
#